data_AF-A0A5R2MTC8-F1
#
_entry.id   AF-A0A5R2MTC8-F1
#
_cell.length_a   1.000
_cell.length_b   1.000
_cell.length_c   1.000
_cell.angle_alpha   90.00
_cell.angle_beta   90.00
_cell.angle_gamma   90.00
#
_symmetry.space_group_name_H-M   'P 1'
#
loop_
_entity.id
_entity.type
_entity.pdbx_description
1 polymer ?
#
loop_
_entity_poly.entity_id
_entity_poly.type
_entity_poly.pdbx_seq_one_letter_code
_entity_poly.pdbx_strand_id
1 'polypeptide(L)'
;MQVSLRLDSDCLRAFHLLLLQRLAALANVEVSVDARPRGSGVPGGIAALFQLETVIHGLPADGLAKRLPLSALAPYRTQPRAAPDLVLDLCGDTRQ
;
A
#
# COMPACT_ATOMS: atom_id res chain seq x y z
N MET A 1 15.51 12.15 1.38
CA MET A 1 14.88 11.63 0.16
C MET A 1 13.39 11.48 0.44
N GLN A 2 12.55 12.14 -0.35
CA GLN A 2 11.10 12.06 -0.25
C GLN A 2 10.58 10.91 -1.12
N VAL A 3 9.95 9.92 -0.49
CA VAL A 3 9.32 8.78 -1.18
C VAL A 3 7.81 8.88 -1.03
N SER A 4 7.08 8.87 -2.15
CA SER A 4 5.63 8.81 -2.14
C SER A 4 5.14 7.42 -2.57
N LEU A 5 4.23 6.85 -1.80
CA LEU A 5 3.56 5.59 -2.15
C LEU A 5 2.16 5.90 -2.70
N ARG A 6 1.89 5.45 -3.92
CA ARG A 6 0.54 5.47 -4.50
C ARG A 6 -0.17 4.15 -4.18
N LEU A 7 -1.29 4.25 -3.48
CA LEU A 7 -2.05 3.10 -2.99
C LEU A 7 -3.53 3.19 -3.40
N ASP A 8 -4.13 2.03 -3.70
CA ASP A 8 -5.58 1.92 -3.89
C ASP A 8 -6.28 2.04 -2.52
N SER A 9 -7.08 3.09 -2.34
CA SER A 9 -7.79 3.31 -1.08
C SER A 9 -8.82 2.22 -0.77
N ASP A 10 -9.30 1.51 -1.79
CA ASP A 10 -10.35 0.49 -1.65
C ASP A 10 -9.78 -0.91 -1.35
N CYS A 11 -8.47 -1.08 -1.54
CA CYS A 11 -7.78 -2.36 -1.38
C CYS A 11 -6.53 -2.28 -0.49
N LEU A 12 -6.58 -1.46 0.57
CA LEU A 12 -5.50 -1.39 1.53
C LEU A 12 -5.33 -2.73 2.27
N ARG A 13 -4.07 -3.17 2.42
CA ARG A 13 -3.69 -4.44 3.05
C ARG A 13 -2.50 -4.26 3.98
N ALA A 14 -2.31 -5.21 4.89
CA ALA A 14 -1.27 -5.16 5.92
C ALA A 14 0.15 -5.05 5.34
N PHE A 15 0.45 -5.66 4.20
CA PHE A 15 1.76 -5.51 3.57
C PHE A 15 2.07 -4.07 3.15
N HIS A 16 1.06 -3.30 2.72
CA HIS A 16 1.24 -1.89 2.36
C HIS A 16 1.68 -1.07 3.57
N LEU A 17 1.04 -1.29 4.73
CA LEU A 17 1.41 -0.63 5.97
C LEU A 17 2.80 -1.05 6.45
N LEU A 18 3.12 -2.33 6.36
CA LEU A 18 4.45 -2.83 6.74
C LEU A 18 5.55 -2.20 5.86
N LEU A 19 5.31 -2.06 4.56
CA LEU A 19 6.23 -1.39 3.65
C LEU A 19 6.45 0.07 4.07
N LEU A 20 5.37 0.81 4.36
CA LEU A 20 5.44 2.20 4.85
C LEU A 20 6.27 2.29 6.13
N GLN A 21 6.01 1.42 7.11
CA GLN A 21 6.75 1.38 8.37
C GLN A 21 8.24 1.11 8.14
N ARG A 22 8.58 0.16 7.26
CA ARG A 22 9.98 -0.16 6.94
C ARG A 22 10.69 0.99 6.22
N LEU A 23 10.02 1.65 5.28
CA LEU A 23 10.59 2.81 4.59
C LEU A 23 10.79 3.99 5.53
N ALA A 24 9.82 4.25 6.43
CA ALA A 24 9.93 5.32 7.41
C ALA A 24 11.02 5.08 8.47
N ALA A 25 11.45 3.83 8.64
CA ALA A 25 12.57 3.48 9.53
C ALA A 25 13.96 3.70 8.89
N LEU A 26 14.04 3.99 7.58
CA LEU A 26 15.30 4.24 6.91
C LEU A 26 15.82 5.65 7.24
N ALA A 27 17.11 5.75 7.52
CA ALA A 27 17.76 7.04 7.76
C ALA A 27 17.64 7.95 6.51
N ASN A 28 17.34 9.22 6.72
CA ASN A 28 17.20 10.25 5.69
C ASN A 28 16.10 9.99 4.64
N VAL A 29 15.12 9.13 4.95
CA VAL A 29 13.93 8.91 4.12
C VAL A 29 12.72 9.51 4.82
N GLU A 30 12.00 10.35 4.10
CA GLU A 30 10.68 10.85 4.50
C GLU A 30 9.64 10.24 3.57
N VAL A 31 8.54 9.75 4.15
CA VAL A 31 7.54 8.93 3.45
C VAL A 31 6.18 9.60 3.52
N SER A 32 5.55 9.71 2.36
CA SER A 32 4.16 10.17 2.22
C SER A 32 3.32 9.16 1.46
N VAL A 33 2.00 9.23 1.66
CA VAL A 33 1.03 8.38 0.96
C VAL A 33 0.08 9.22 0.12
N ASP A 34 -0.05 8.85 -1.16
CA ASP A 34 -1.14 9.27 -2.03
C ASP A 34 -2.10 8.09 -2.23
N ALA A 35 -3.14 8.01 -1.39
CA ALA A 35 -4.14 6.96 -1.45
C ALA A 35 -5.40 7.46 -2.16
N ARG A 36 -5.72 6.87 -3.32
CA ARG A 36 -6.89 7.23 -4.15
C ARG A 36 -7.64 5.97 -4.58
N PRO A 37 -8.98 6.02 -4.74
CA PRO A 37 -9.72 4.89 -5.25
C PRO A 37 -9.34 4.65 -6.71
N ARG A 38 -9.12 3.39 -7.08
CA ARG A 38 -8.91 3.04 -8.51
C ARG A 38 -10.22 3.27 -9.26
N GLY A 39 -10.17 4.12 -10.30
CA GLY A 39 -11.35 4.39 -11.16
C GLY A 39 -11.89 3.16 -11.89
N SER A 40 -11.08 2.10 -12.02
CA SER A 40 -11.52 0.76 -12.41
C SER A 40 -11.28 -0.20 -11.25
N GLY A 41 -12.36 -0.79 -10.71
CA GLY A 41 -12.27 -1.73 -9.60
C GLY A 41 -11.26 -2.86 -9.84
N VAL A 42 -10.66 -3.35 -8.76
CA VAL A 42 -9.77 -4.52 -8.81
C VAL A 42 -10.55 -5.73 -9.38
N PRO A 43 -9.99 -6.52 -10.30
CA PRO A 43 -10.66 -7.73 -10.79
C PRO A 43 -11.09 -8.62 -9.62
N GLY A 44 -12.35 -9.05 -9.60
CA GLY A 44 -12.94 -9.76 -8.45
C GLY A 44 -12.15 -11.00 -7.99
N GLY A 45 -11.41 -11.64 -8.89
CA GLY A 45 -10.57 -12.80 -8.58
C GLY A 45 -9.32 -12.51 -7.76
N ILE A 46 -8.84 -11.26 -7.67
CA ILE A 46 -7.59 -10.96 -6.94
C ILE A 46 -7.73 -11.28 -5.46
N ALA A 47 -8.89 -11.03 -4.84
CA ALA A 47 -9.11 -11.40 -3.44
C ALA A 47 -8.97 -12.92 -3.22
N ALA A 48 -9.44 -13.73 -4.16
CA ALA A 48 -9.32 -15.18 -4.11
C ALA A 48 -7.86 -15.65 -4.24
N LEU A 49 -7.03 -14.97 -5.03
CA LEU A 49 -5.60 -15.30 -5.15
C LEU A 49 -4.87 -15.19 -3.81
N PHE A 50 -5.15 -14.15 -3.02
CA PHE A 50 -4.56 -14.01 -1.69
C PHE A 50 -5.05 -15.08 -0.71
N GLN A 51 -6.32 -15.50 -0.82
CA GLN A 51 -6.86 -16.60 -0.01
C GLN A 51 -6.21 -17.93 -0.39
N LEU A 52 -6.04 -18.17 -1.70
CA LEU A 52 -5.38 -19.36 -2.22
C LEU A 52 -3.91 -19.43 -1.77
N GLU A 53 -3.18 -18.31 -1.85
CA GLU A 53 -1.79 -18.21 -1.36
C GLU A 53 -1.72 -18.55 0.14
N THR A 54 -2.64 -18.02 0.94
CA THR A 54 -2.73 -18.29 2.37
C THR A 54 -2.88 -19.79 2.64
N VAL A 55 -3.75 -20.48 1.89
CA VAL A 55 -4.00 -21.92 2.03
C VAL A 55 -2.79 -22.73 1.57
N ILE A 56 -2.24 -22.44 0.39
CA ILE A 56 -1.10 -23.19 -0.18
C ILE A 56 0.13 -23.11 0.73
N HIS A 57 0.39 -21.94 1.30
CA HIS A 57 1.58 -21.69 2.10
C HIS A 57 1.37 -21.80 3.62
N GLY A 58 0.16 -22.16 4.08
CA GLY A 58 -0.16 -22.26 5.51
C GLY A 58 0.04 -20.95 6.27
N LEU A 59 -0.23 -19.81 5.62
CA LEU A 59 -0.04 -18.49 6.24
C LEU A 59 -1.17 -18.18 7.24
N PRO A 60 -0.92 -17.34 8.25
CA PRO A 60 -1.97 -16.86 9.14
C PRO A 60 -3.09 -16.15 8.36
N ALA A 61 -4.35 -16.41 8.73
CA ALA A 61 -5.51 -15.72 8.14
C ALA A 61 -5.46 -14.19 8.35
N ASP A 62 -4.84 -13.76 9.45
CA ASP A 62 -4.56 -12.35 9.77
C ASP A 62 -3.18 -11.86 9.24
N GLY A 63 -2.64 -12.52 8.22
CA GLY A 63 -1.33 -12.22 7.65
C GLY A 63 -1.27 -10.95 6.80
N LEU A 64 -0.19 -10.80 6.02
CA LEU A 64 0.11 -9.61 5.22
C LEU A 64 -0.96 -9.27 4.17
N ALA A 65 -1.78 -10.25 3.78
CA ALA A 65 -2.91 -10.06 2.86
C ALA A 65 -4.15 -9.45 3.51
N LYS A 66 -4.23 -9.37 4.84
CA LYS A 66 -5.38 -8.84 5.59
C LYS A 66 -5.72 -7.42 5.14
N ARG A 67 -7.02 -7.14 4.91
CA ARG A 67 -7.50 -5.78 4.61
C ARG A 67 -7.41 -4.89 5.84
N LEU A 68 -7.02 -3.65 5.64
CA LEU A 68 -6.93 -2.64 6.69
C LEU A 68 -7.84 -1.44 6.39
N PRO A 69 -8.37 -0.76 7.42
CA PRO A 69 -9.07 0.50 7.23
C PRO A 69 -8.10 1.58 6.76
N LEU A 70 -8.59 2.52 5.95
CA LEU A 70 -7.80 3.64 5.43
C LEU A 70 -7.19 4.53 6.53
N SER A 71 -7.80 4.56 7.72
CA SER A 71 -7.29 5.26 8.90
C SER A 71 -5.93 4.74 9.36
N ALA A 72 -5.54 3.51 9.00
CA ALA A 72 -4.21 2.97 9.27
C ALA A 72 -3.08 3.77 8.59
N LEU A 73 -3.40 4.58 7.58
CA LEU A 73 -2.46 5.44 6.87
C LEU A 73 -2.33 6.85 7.47
N ALA A 74 -3.06 7.16 8.54
CA ALA A 74 -3.10 8.51 9.11
C ALA A 74 -1.70 9.12 9.39
N PRO A 75 -0.71 8.37 9.92
CA PRO A 75 0.63 8.92 10.16
C PRO A 75 1.38 9.35 8.89
N TYR A 76 1.00 8.82 7.72
CA TYR A 76 1.68 9.02 6.45
C TYR A 76 0.93 9.94 5.48
N ARG A 77 -0.24 10.45 5.89
CA ARG A 77 -1.05 11.42 5.12
C ARG A 77 -0.60 12.86 5.39
N THR A 78 0.69 13.08 5.53
CA THR A 78 1.26 14.42 5.64
C THR A 78 1.44 15.02 4.26
N GLN A 79 1.25 16.34 4.16
CA GLN A 79 1.56 17.05 2.92
C GLN A 79 3.09 17.12 2.78
N PRO A 80 3.67 16.56 1.70
CA PRO A 80 5.11 16.58 1.51
C PRO A 80 5.64 18.01 1.47
N ARG A 81 6.77 18.27 2.14
CA ARG A 81 7.41 19.60 2.11
C ARG A 81 8.07 19.89 0.75
N ALA A 82 8.34 18.86 -0.04
CA ALA A 82 8.93 18.91 -1.37
C ALA A 82 8.26 17.89 -2.30
N ALA A 83 8.48 18.04 -3.60
CA ALA A 83 8.09 17.01 -4.57
C ALA A 83 8.81 15.68 -4.25
N PRO A 84 8.16 14.52 -4.49
CA PRO A 84 8.80 13.23 -4.24
C PRO A 84 9.98 13.01 -5.19
N ASP A 85 11.11 12.56 -4.63
CA ASP A 85 12.26 12.09 -5.40
C ASP A 85 11.96 10.74 -6.06
N LEU A 86 11.10 9.93 -5.43
CA LEU A 86 10.69 8.61 -5.90
C LEU A 86 9.20 8.37 -5.63
N VAL A 87 8.49 7.84 -6.63
CA VAL A 87 7.12 7.36 -6.49
C VAL A 87 7.09 5.85 -6.66
N LEU A 88 6.61 5.15 -5.63
CA LEU A 88 6.32 3.71 -5.71
C LEU A 88 4.83 3.55 -6.01
N ASP A 89 4.51 3.16 -7.25
CA ASP A 89 3.13 2.90 -7.67
C ASP A 89 2.73 1.45 -7.39
N LEU A 90 1.85 1.27 -6.41
CA LEU A 90 1.26 -0.03 -6.07
C LEU A 90 -0.23 -0.09 -6.46
N CYS A 91 -0.77 0.97 -7.09
CA CYS A 91 -2.11 0.97 -7.66
C CYS A 91 -2.15 0.21 -8.99
N GLY A 92 -1.06 0.25 -9.76
CA GLY A 92 -1.03 -0.31 -11.12
C GLY A 92 -2.15 0.27 -12.01
N ASP A 93 -2.48 1.55 -11.81
CA ASP A 93 -3.46 2.30 -12.58
C ASP A 93 -2.81 3.29 -13.58
N THR A 94 -1.48 3.35 -13.59
CA THR A 94 -0.69 4.08 -14.57
C THR A 94 -0.72 3.34 -15.91
N ARG A 95 -1.29 3.98 -16.94
CA ARG A 95 -0.99 3.62 -18.33
C ARG A 95 0.38 4.21 -18.65
N GLN A 96 1.33 3.36 -19.05
CA GLN A 96 2.56 3.81 -19.70
C GLN A 96 2.25 4.29 -21.12
#